data_AF-A0A290MFY7-F1
#
_entry.id   AF-A0A290MFY7-F1
#
_cell.length_a   1.000
_cell.length_b   1.000
_cell.length_c   1.000
_cell.angle_alpha   90.00
_cell.angle_beta   90.00
_cell.angle_gamma   90.00
#
_symmetry.space_group_name_H-M   'P 1'
#
loop_
_entity.id
_entity.type
_entity.pdbx_description
1 polymer ?
#
loop_
_entity_poly.entity_id
_entity_poly.type
_entity_poly.pdbx_seq_one_letter_code
_entity_poly.pdbx_strand_id
1 'polypeptide(L)'
;MIDWTGLSWEAFATLASGLLAVIAAVIVGLRQVAIQREQVAVAARQTEILDRQTALAELTLRHELFEKRYAVYAAANNLLFKAVQNGEWVSYNDEVRATFAAAMDKAKFLFRPSVSAALQEIWEKVNEGTRIHTEMKALYDRERHYGPDLPQQSYDCAIWISERYLKLSDVFGDELKLSDHDMKLG
;
A
#
# COMPACT_ATOMS: atom_id res chain seq x y z
N MET A 1 34.47 -26.38 -79.04
CA MET A 1 33.19 -26.81 -79.63
C MET A 1 32.37 -27.36 -78.47
N ILE A 2 31.35 -26.63 -78.02
CA ILE A 2 30.46 -27.07 -76.94
C ILE A 2 29.59 -28.19 -77.53
N ASP A 3 29.55 -29.34 -76.88
CA ASP A 3 28.85 -30.53 -77.38
C ASP A 3 27.35 -30.42 -77.07
N TRP A 4 26.57 -29.98 -78.07
CA TRP A 4 25.14 -29.66 -77.93
C TRP A 4 24.23 -30.90 -77.94
N THR A 5 24.75 -32.09 -78.23
CA THR A 5 23.98 -33.35 -78.32
C THR A 5 23.98 -34.16 -77.02
N GLY A 6 24.73 -33.74 -75.98
CA GLY A 6 24.78 -34.38 -74.66
C GLY A 6 23.75 -33.88 -73.64
N LEU A 7 22.88 -32.95 -74.03
CA LEU A 7 21.78 -32.45 -73.19
C LEU A 7 20.65 -33.48 -73.16
N SER A 8 20.76 -34.48 -72.26
CA SER A 8 19.66 -35.40 -72.00
C SER A 8 18.49 -34.64 -71.39
N TRP A 9 17.27 -35.03 -71.77
CA TRP A 9 16.03 -34.49 -71.21
C TRP A 9 16.00 -34.59 -69.67
N GLU A 10 16.68 -35.61 -69.11
CA GLU A 10 16.86 -35.80 -67.67
C GLU A 10 17.69 -34.69 -67.01
N ALA A 11 18.76 -34.20 -67.66
CA ALA A 11 19.56 -33.09 -67.16
C ALA A 11 18.77 -31.77 -67.17
N PHE A 12 17.93 -31.55 -68.20
CA PHE A 12 17.01 -30.41 -68.24
C PHE A 12 15.94 -30.49 -67.15
N ALA A 13 15.37 -31.69 -66.91
CA ALA A 13 14.36 -31.93 -65.89
C ALA A 13 14.91 -31.72 -64.46
N THR A 14 16.15 -32.14 -64.18
CA THR A 14 16.81 -31.90 -62.88
C THR A 14 17.14 -30.42 -62.68
N LEU A 15 17.53 -29.71 -63.73
CA LEU A 15 17.80 -28.28 -63.65
C LEU A 15 16.50 -27.49 -63.43
N ALA A 16 15.42 -27.85 -64.13
CA ALA A 16 14.09 -27.25 -63.97
C ALA A 16 13.48 -27.51 -62.58
N SER A 17 13.62 -28.73 -62.04
CA SER A 17 13.14 -29.06 -60.70
C SER A 17 13.95 -28.36 -59.61
N GLY A 18 15.27 -28.24 -59.78
CA GLY A 18 16.13 -27.43 -58.92
C GLY A 18 15.73 -25.96 -58.91
N LEU A 19 15.43 -25.39 -60.09
CA LEU A 19 15.02 -23.99 -60.22
C LEU A 19 13.65 -23.73 -59.59
N LEU A 20 12.69 -24.65 -59.77
CA LEU A 20 11.38 -24.61 -59.10
C LEU A 20 11.50 -24.71 -57.59
N ALA A 21 12.39 -25.57 -57.07
CA ALA A 21 12.63 -25.69 -55.64
C ALA A 21 13.20 -24.40 -55.03
N VAL A 22 14.13 -23.74 -55.71
CA VAL A 22 14.69 -22.44 -55.29
C VAL A 22 13.61 -21.35 -55.29
N ILE A 23 12.78 -21.28 -56.33
CA ILE A 23 11.66 -20.32 -56.40
C ILE A 23 10.66 -20.56 -55.25
N ALA A 24 10.29 -21.82 -55.00
CA ALA A 24 9.41 -22.18 -53.90
C ALA A 24 10.01 -21.78 -52.54
N ALA A 25 11.30 -22.04 -52.32
CA ALA A 25 12.00 -21.65 -51.10
C ALA A 25 12.03 -20.12 -50.91
N VAL A 26 12.24 -19.35 -51.96
CA VAL A 26 12.20 -17.88 -51.93
C VAL A 26 10.81 -17.38 -51.56
N ILE A 27 9.74 -17.93 -52.16
CA ILE A 27 8.36 -17.55 -51.85
C ILE A 27 8.01 -17.86 -50.38
N VAL A 28 8.41 -19.04 -49.88
CA VAL A 28 8.20 -19.43 -48.48
C VAL A 28 8.99 -18.52 -47.53
N GLY A 29 10.25 -18.22 -47.85
CA GLY A 29 11.08 -17.31 -47.06
C GLY A 29 10.50 -15.89 -46.97
N LEU A 30 10.00 -15.35 -48.08
CA LEU A 30 9.35 -14.04 -48.10
C LEU A 30 8.07 -14.01 -47.25
N ARG A 31 7.27 -15.09 -47.26
CA ARG A 31 6.09 -15.23 -46.37
C ARG A 31 6.50 -15.33 -44.91
N GLN A 32 7.56 -16.06 -44.57
CA GLN A 32 8.07 -16.15 -43.20
C GLN A 32 8.56 -14.78 -42.68
N VAL A 33 9.20 -13.96 -43.51
CA VAL A 33 9.63 -12.61 -43.13
C VAL A 33 8.43 -11.70 -42.83
N ALA A 34 7.34 -11.80 -43.59
CA ALA A 34 6.12 -11.04 -43.31
C ALA A 34 5.51 -11.43 -41.95
N ILE A 35 5.44 -12.73 -41.65
CA ILE A 35 4.96 -13.25 -40.36
C ILE A 35 5.86 -12.79 -39.21
N GLN A 36 7.19 -12.85 -39.37
CA GLN A 36 8.13 -12.38 -38.36
C GLN A 36 7.96 -10.88 -38.04
N ARG A 37 7.70 -10.04 -39.05
CA ARG A 37 7.43 -8.61 -38.83
C ARG A 37 6.16 -8.39 -38.01
N GLU A 38 5.10 -9.15 -38.27
CA GLU A 38 3.88 -9.10 -37.48
C GLU A 38 4.11 -9.58 -36.04
N GLN A 39 4.88 -10.65 -35.84
CA GLN A 39 5.23 -11.13 -34.50
C GLN A 39 6.04 -10.11 -33.69
N VAL A 40 6.96 -9.38 -34.33
CA VAL A 40 7.71 -8.29 -33.67
C VAL A 40 6.79 -7.14 -33.27
N ALA A 41 5.83 -6.76 -34.13
CA ALA A 41 4.85 -5.71 -33.80
C ALA A 41 3.91 -6.14 -32.66
N VAL A 42 3.51 -7.41 -32.63
CA VAL A 42 2.71 -7.99 -31.53
C VAL A 42 3.52 -8.04 -30.23
N ALA A 43 4.78 -8.48 -30.29
CA ALA A 43 5.67 -8.50 -29.12
C ALA A 43 5.86 -7.09 -28.54
N ALA A 44 6.07 -6.08 -29.38
CA ALA A 44 6.18 -4.69 -28.94
C ALA A 44 4.90 -4.19 -28.23
N ARG A 45 3.72 -4.53 -28.75
CA ARG A 45 2.44 -4.22 -28.09
C ARG A 45 2.27 -4.97 -26.76
N GLN A 46 2.72 -6.21 -26.68
CA GLN A 46 2.68 -6.99 -25.44
C GLN A 46 3.60 -6.37 -24.38
N THR A 47 4.79 -5.88 -24.75
CA THR A 47 5.67 -5.14 -23.85
C THR A 47 5.01 -3.88 -23.31
N GLU A 48 4.38 -3.07 -24.17
CA GLU A 48 3.68 -1.85 -23.72
C GLU A 48 2.52 -2.17 -22.75
N ILE A 49 1.79 -3.26 -23.01
CA ILE A 49 0.71 -3.71 -22.11
C ILE A 49 1.29 -4.16 -20.77
N LEU A 50 2.38 -4.93 -20.77
CA LEU A 50 3.06 -5.37 -19.55
C LEU A 50 3.54 -4.17 -18.73
N ASP A 51 4.15 -3.18 -19.36
CA ASP A 51 4.62 -1.96 -18.68
C ASP A 51 3.45 -1.22 -18.00
N ARG A 52 2.32 -1.08 -18.70
CA ARG A 52 1.11 -0.48 -18.14
C ARG A 52 0.53 -1.30 -16.98
N GLN A 53 0.55 -2.64 -17.10
CA GLN A 53 0.09 -3.52 -16.03
C GLN A 53 1.00 -3.42 -14.79
N THR A 54 2.31 -3.32 -14.97
CA THR A 54 3.25 -3.11 -13.87
C THR A 54 3.00 -1.77 -13.18
N ALA A 55 2.81 -0.69 -13.93
CA ALA A 55 2.49 0.62 -13.36
C ALA A 55 1.16 0.61 -12.58
N LEU A 56 0.13 -0.07 -13.09
CA LEU A 56 -1.15 -0.22 -12.39
C LEU A 56 -1.02 -1.05 -11.11
N ALA A 57 -0.26 -2.14 -11.15
CA ALA A 57 -0.01 -2.97 -9.97
C ALA A 57 0.73 -2.18 -8.88
N GLU A 58 1.72 -1.38 -9.28
CA GLU A 58 2.43 -0.49 -8.37
C GLU A 58 1.46 0.53 -7.74
N LEU A 59 0.66 1.24 -8.53
CA LEU A 59 -0.35 2.19 -8.03
C LEU A 59 -1.33 1.53 -7.04
N THR A 60 -1.75 0.30 -7.34
CA THR A 60 -2.65 -0.48 -6.48
C THR A 60 -2.01 -0.78 -5.13
N LEU A 61 -0.76 -1.27 -5.14
CA LEU A 61 -0.01 -1.54 -3.91
C LEU A 61 0.21 -0.28 -3.07
N ARG A 62 0.50 0.85 -3.72
CA ARG A 62 0.65 2.15 -3.04
C ARG A 62 -0.65 2.58 -2.37
N HIS A 63 -1.77 2.45 -3.07
CA HIS A 63 -3.09 2.77 -2.53
C HIS A 63 -3.45 1.87 -1.35
N GLU A 64 -3.22 0.55 -1.44
CA GLU A 64 -3.47 -0.37 -0.34
C GLU A 64 -2.62 -0.07 0.90
N LEU A 65 -1.34 0.29 0.71
CA LEU A 65 -0.47 0.70 1.81
C LEU A 65 -0.99 1.97 2.47
N PHE A 66 -1.40 2.96 1.68
CA PHE A 66 -1.99 4.20 2.17
C PHE A 66 -3.27 3.92 2.98
N GLU A 67 -4.21 3.13 2.47
CA GLU A 67 -5.44 2.76 3.18
C GLU A 67 -5.14 2.08 4.52
N LYS A 68 -4.18 1.15 4.55
CA LYS A 68 -3.76 0.48 5.79
C LYS A 68 -3.17 1.47 6.80
N ARG A 69 -2.37 2.43 6.35
CA ARG A 69 -1.80 3.47 7.21
C ARG A 69 -2.87 4.45 7.70
N TYR A 70 -3.75 4.88 6.80
CA TYR A 70 -4.86 5.76 7.13
C TYR A 70 -5.80 5.13 8.16
N ALA A 71 -6.06 3.82 8.08
CA ALA A 71 -6.87 3.12 9.06
C ALA A 71 -6.31 3.21 10.49
N VAL A 72 -4.97 3.17 10.65
CA VAL A 72 -4.33 3.35 11.96
C VAL A 72 -4.46 4.78 12.46
N TYR A 73 -4.25 5.75 11.57
CA TYR A 73 -4.47 7.17 11.88
C TYR A 73 -5.92 7.43 12.31
N ALA A 74 -6.90 6.92 11.56
CA ALA A 74 -8.31 7.08 11.85
C ALA A 74 -8.70 6.46 13.20
N ALA A 75 -8.14 5.29 13.54
CA ALA A 75 -8.36 4.67 14.84
C ALA A 75 -7.81 5.53 15.99
N ALA A 76 -6.61 6.10 15.83
CA ALA A 76 -6.01 7.01 16.81
C ALA A 76 -6.83 8.29 16.98
N ASN A 77 -7.23 8.88 15.86
CA ASN A 77 -8.06 10.08 15.83
C ASN A 77 -9.40 9.86 16.52
N ASN A 78 -10.06 8.72 16.26
CA ASN A 78 -11.35 8.40 16.86
C ASN A 78 -11.24 8.19 18.38
N LEU A 79 -10.17 7.54 18.85
CA LEU A 79 -9.93 7.37 20.28
C LEU A 79 -9.72 8.72 20.99
N LEU A 80 -8.84 9.55 20.45
CA LEU A 80 -8.54 10.87 21.00
C LEU A 80 -9.76 11.80 20.94
N PHE A 81 -10.46 11.83 19.80
CA PHE A 81 -11.69 12.59 19.64
C PHE A 81 -12.72 12.20 20.70
N LYS A 82 -12.93 10.90 20.92
CA LYS A 82 -13.86 10.41 21.93
C LYS A 82 -13.43 10.74 23.35
N ALA A 83 -12.14 10.74 23.64
CA ALA A 83 -11.60 11.14 24.93
C ALA A 83 -11.76 12.65 25.21
N VAL A 84 -11.77 13.48 24.17
CA VAL A 84 -12.03 14.93 24.28
C VAL A 84 -13.53 15.25 24.31
N GLN A 85 -14.35 14.43 23.65
CA GLN A 85 -15.78 14.68 23.49
C GLN A 85 -16.53 14.50 24.82
N ASN A 86 -17.32 15.52 25.20
CA ASN A 86 -18.24 15.54 26.35
C ASN A 86 -17.63 15.47 27.76
N GLY A 87 -16.30 15.46 27.89
CA GLY A 87 -15.65 15.30 29.20
C GLY A 87 -15.93 13.93 29.86
N GLU A 88 -16.55 13.01 29.13
CA GLU A 88 -16.73 11.62 29.53
C GLU A 88 -15.55 10.82 28.99
N TRP A 89 -14.85 10.14 29.91
CA TRP A 89 -13.69 9.35 29.56
C TRP A 89 -14.10 8.05 28.85
N VAL A 90 -13.23 7.56 27.96
CA VAL A 90 -13.52 6.36 27.17
C VAL A 90 -13.65 5.14 28.07
N SER A 91 -14.85 4.57 28.12
CA SER A 91 -15.16 3.38 28.92
C SER A 91 -14.29 2.19 28.52
N TYR A 92 -14.01 1.27 29.45
CA TYR A 92 -13.25 0.04 29.16
C TYR A 92 -13.93 -0.87 28.14
N ASN A 93 -15.26 -0.81 28.06
CA ASN A 93 -16.05 -1.65 27.14
C ASN A 93 -16.31 -0.96 25.79
N ASP A 94 -15.66 0.17 25.52
CA ASP A 94 -15.87 0.92 24.30
C ASP A 94 -15.17 0.26 23.11
N GLU A 95 -15.90 0.04 22.01
CA GLU A 95 -15.37 -0.58 20.79
C GLU A 95 -14.17 0.21 20.24
N VAL A 96 -14.16 1.54 20.41
CA VAL A 96 -13.06 2.41 19.94
C VAL A 96 -11.72 2.00 20.55
N ARG A 97 -11.70 1.48 21.79
CA ARG A 97 -10.48 0.99 22.43
C ARG A 97 -9.99 -0.31 21.80
N ALA A 98 -10.89 -1.23 21.50
CA ALA A 98 -10.54 -2.49 20.84
C ALA A 98 -10.02 -2.23 19.41
N THR A 99 -10.67 -1.34 18.66
CA THR A 99 -10.21 -0.92 17.33
C THR A 99 -8.84 -0.28 17.38
N PHE A 100 -8.60 0.61 18.34
CA PHE A 100 -7.29 1.25 18.51
C PHE A 100 -6.19 0.26 18.91
N ALA A 101 -6.47 -0.67 19.84
CA ALA A 101 -5.52 -1.70 20.23
C ALA A 101 -5.12 -2.60 19.03
N ALA A 102 -6.09 -2.97 18.18
CA ALA A 102 -5.81 -3.71 16.95
C ALA A 102 -5.00 -2.89 15.93
N ALA A 103 -5.26 -1.57 15.84
CA ALA A 103 -4.50 -0.66 14.98
C ALA A 103 -3.05 -0.48 15.45
N MET A 104 -2.80 -0.42 16.76
CA MET A 104 -1.46 -0.36 17.32
C MET A 104 -0.61 -1.58 16.97
N ASP A 105 -1.20 -2.77 16.97
CA ASP A 105 -0.46 -3.97 16.59
C ASP A 105 -0.06 -3.95 15.11
N LYS A 106 -0.97 -3.51 14.24
CA LYS A 106 -0.68 -3.29 12.82
C LYS A 106 0.37 -2.20 12.61
N ALA A 107 0.40 -1.17 13.46
CA ALA A 107 1.30 -0.04 13.31
C ALA A 107 2.78 -0.45 13.35
N LYS A 108 3.12 -1.51 14.09
CA LYS A 108 4.49 -2.07 14.18
C LYS A 108 5.05 -2.52 12.83
N PHE A 109 4.17 -2.87 11.87
CA PHE A 109 4.55 -3.34 10.55
C PHE A 109 4.42 -2.26 9.47
N LEU A 110 3.60 -1.23 9.71
CA LEU A 110 3.24 -0.22 8.71
C LEU A 110 4.06 1.07 8.83
N PHE A 111 4.63 1.34 10.01
CA PHE A 111 5.26 2.60 10.37
C PHE A 111 6.59 2.40 11.09
N ARG A 112 7.35 3.49 11.22
CA ARG A 112 8.56 3.52 12.05
C ARG A 112 8.26 3.25 13.53
N PRO A 113 9.24 2.73 14.31
CA PRO A 113 9.07 2.48 15.74
C PRO A 113 8.64 3.71 16.56
N SER A 114 9.00 4.92 16.11
CA SER A 114 8.58 6.19 16.74
C SER A 114 7.06 6.37 16.75
N VAL A 115 6.36 5.99 15.67
CA VAL A 115 4.91 6.06 15.59
C VAL A 115 4.27 5.08 16.56
N SER A 116 4.78 3.85 16.59
CA SER A 116 4.29 2.82 17.53
C SER A 116 4.47 3.25 18.99
N ALA A 117 5.61 3.86 19.32
CA ALA A 117 5.86 4.41 20.66
C ALA A 117 4.90 5.55 21.01
N ALA A 118 4.61 6.46 20.07
CA ALA A 118 3.67 7.54 20.28
C ALA A 118 2.21 7.04 20.43
N LEU A 119 1.82 5.99 19.70
CA LEU A 119 0.52 5.34 19.86
C LEU A 119 0.38 4.64 21.21
N GLN A 120 1.46 4.03 21.70
CA GLN A 120 1.52 3.46 23.05
C GLN A 120 1.37 4.54 24.13
N GLU A 121 2.05 5.67 23.98
CA GLU A 121 1.90 6.81 24.89
C GLU A 121 0.45 7.33 24.92
N ILE A 122 -0.21 7.43 23.76
CA ILE A 122 -1.64 7.76 23.66
C ILE A 122 -2.49 6.75 24.43
N TRP A 123 -2.25 5.44 24.24
CA TRP A 123 -2.98 4.39 24.92
C TRP A 123 -2.88 4.53 26.44
N GLU A 124 -1.67 4.69 26.95
CA GLU A 124 -1.40 4.82 28.38
C GLU A 124 -2.08 6.04 28.98
N LYS A 125 -2.03 7.18 28.28
CA LYS A 125 -2.69 8.41 28.73
C LYS A 125 -4.21 8.33 28.73
N VAL A 126 -4.82 7.73 27.71
CA VAL A 126 -6.26 7.48 27.71
C VAL A 126 -6.66 6.55 28.86
N ASN A 127 -5.88 5.48 29.11
CA ASN A 127 -6.14 4.56 30.21
C ASN A 127 -6.00 5.23 31.58
N GLU A 128 -4.99 6.09 31.75
CA GLU A 128 -4.76 6.88 32.95
C GLU A 128 -5.97 7.77 33.24
N GLY A 129 -6.46 8.51 32.24
CA GLY A 129 -7.62 9.37 32.39
C GLY A 129 -8.92 8.60 32.69
N THR A 130 -9.17 7.47 32.02
CA THR A 130 -10.30 6.58 32.35
C THR A 130 -10.23 6.08 33.79
N ARG A 131 -9.03 5.72 34.27
CA ARG A 131 -8.81 5.29 35.66
C ARG A 131 -9.13 6.41 36.64
N ILE A 132 -8.58 7.61 36.43
CA ILE A 132 -8.81 8.79 37.28
C ILE A 132 -10.31 9.10 37.34
N HIS A 133 -11.00 9.10 36.20
CA HIS A 133 -12.43 9.36 36.15
C HIS A 133 -13.27 8.33 36.90
N THR A 134 -12.92 7.04 36.74
CA THR A 134 -13.59 5.96 37.47
C THR A 134 -13.40 6.11 38.98
N GLU A 135 -12.19 6.47 39.40
CA GLU A 135 -11.86 6.71 40.81
C GLU A 135 -12.60 7.93 41.37
N MET A 136 -12.63 9.05 40.62
CA MET A 136 -13.39 10.26 40.97
C MET A 136 -14.88 9.95 41.16
N LYS A 137 -15.47 9.18 40.25
CA LYS A 137 -16.88 8.78 40.34
C LYS A 137 -17.14 7.93 41.58
N ALA A 138 -16.33 6.90 41.80
CA ALA A 138 -16.45 6.02 42.97
C ALA A 138 -16.28 6.78 44.30
N LEU A 139 -15.33 7.72 44.35
CA LEU A 139 -15.08 8.54 45.53
C LEU A 139 -16.24 9.51 45.79
N TYR A 140 -16.75 10.16 44.75
CA TYR A 140 -17.89 11.07 44.88
C TYR A 140 -19.16 10.33 45.34
N ASP A 141 -19.41 9.13 44.81
CA ASP A 141 -20.54 8.30 45.23
C ASP A 141 -20.45 7.91 46.72
N ARG A 142 -19.22 7.72 47.24
CA ARG A 142 -18.96 7.34 48.64
C ARG A 142 -18.91 8.52 49.60
N GLU A 143 -18.20 9.60 49.23
CA GLU A 143 -17.77 10.68 50.15
C GLU A 143 -18.32 12.06 49.75
N ARG A 144 -19.04 12.17 48.62
CA ARG A 144 -19.60 13.43 48.09
C ARG A 144 -18.56 14.51 47.76
N HIS A 145 -17.31 14.11 47.54
CA HIS A 145 -16.26 14.97 47.00
C HIS A 145 -15.32 14.18 46.08
N TYR A 146 -14.58 14.86 45.21
CA TYR A 146 -13.64 14.23 44.27
C TYR A 146 -12.22 14.03 44.82
N GLY A 147 -11.98 14.35 46.10
CA GLY A 147 -10.64 14.35 46.67
C GLY A 147 -9.82 15.57 46.21
N PRO A 148 -8.68 15.86 46.87
CA PRO A 148 -7.91 17.07 46.61
C PRO A 148 -7.16 17.02 45.27
N ASP A 149 -6.62 15.86 44.89
CA ASP A 149 -5.65 15.76 43.77
C ASP A 149 -6.26 15.25 42.45
N LEU A 150 -7.34 14.47 42.51
CA LEU A 150 -7.92 13.82 41.32
C LEU A 150 -8.48 14.81 40.28
N PRO A 151 -9.16 15.92 40.66
CA PRO A 151 -9.61 16.91 39.67
C PRO A 151 -8.46 17.52 38.87
N GLN A 152 -7.34 17.85 39.52
CA GLN A 152 -6.18 18.40 38.84
C GLN A 152 -5.55 17.38 37.89
N GLN A 153 -5.38 16.13 38.35
CA GLN A 153 -4.85 15.04 37.49
C GLN A 153 -5.75 14.80 36.26
N SER A 154 -7.07 14.85 36.43
CA SER A 154 -8.01 14.70 35.31
C SER A 154 -7.88 15.86 34.32
N TYR A 155 -7.73 17.09 34.82
CA TYR A 155 -7.52 18.27 33.99
C TYR A 155 -6.20 18.20 33.21
N ASP A 156 -5.09 17.85 33.86
CA ASP A 156 -3.78 17.72 33.22
C ASP A 156 -3.80 16.65 32.12
N CYS A 157 -4.46 15.51 32.38
CA CYS A 157 -4.66 14.45 31.40
C CYS A 157 -5.49 14.93 30.20
N ALA A 158 -6.57 15.67 30.45
CA ALA A 158 -7.44 16.21 29.41
C ALA A 158 -6.72 17.24 28.52
N ILE A 159 -5.88 18.11 29.10
CA ILE A 159 -5.00 19.02 28.33
C ILE A 159 -4.08 18.21 27.43
N TRP A 160 -3.36 17.24 27.99
CA TRP A 160 -2.41 16.44 27.22
C TRP A 160 -3.08 15.74 26.04
N ILE A 161 -4.26 15.14 26.24
CA ILE A 161 -5.03 14.48 25.17
C ILE A 161 -5.47 15.48 24.11
N SER A 162 -5.93 16.66 24.52
CA SER A 162 -6.37 17.71 23.59
C SER A 162 -5.21 18.22 22.74
N GLU A 163 -4.04 18.47 23.35
CA GLU A 163 -2.83 18.86 22.64
C GLU A 163 -2.36 17.77 21.68
N ARG A 164 -2.41 16.51 22.12
CA ARG A 164 -2.03 15.36 21.29
C ARG A 164 -2.98 15.16 20.12
N TYR A 165 -4.29 15.39 20.31
CA TYR A 165 -5.29 15.34 19.25
C TYR A 165 -5.00 16.37 18.16
N LEU A 166 -4.71 17.62 18.54
CA LEU A 166 -4.40 18.69 17.60
C LEU A 166 -3.10 18.44 16.80
N LYS A 167 -2.16 17.72 17.39
CA LYS A 167 -0.86 17.38 16.79
C LYS A 167 -0.78 15.95 16.27
N LEU A 168 -1.91 15.26 16.13
CA LEU A 168 -1.92 13.85 15.76
C LEU A 168 -1.29 13.62 14.38
N SER A 169 -1.52 14.53 13.42
CA SER A 169 -0.89 14.46 12.09
C SER A 169 0.64 14.46 12.16
N ASP A 170 1.21 15.19 13.11
CA ASP A 170 2.67 15.33 13.25
C ASP A 170 3.31 14.03 13.75
N VAL A 171 2.54 13.20 14.49
CA VAL A 171 2.99 11.88 14.94
C VAL A 171 3.25 10.95 13.75
N PHE A 172 2.38 10.99 12.73
CA PHE A 172 2.50 10.17 11.54
C PHE A 172 3.39 10.80 10.46
N GLY A 173 3.52 12.13 10.48
CA GLY A 173 4.41 12.90 9.61
C GLY A 173 4.18 12.60 8.12
N ASP A 174 5.28 12.42 7.40
CA ASP A 174 5.25 12.17 5.95
C ASP A 174 4.77 10.75 5.58
N GLU A 175 4.61 9.83 6.54
CA GLU A 175 4.21 8.45 6.25
C GLU A 175 2.75 8.35 5.75
N LEU A 176 1.95 9.40 5.96
CA LEU A 176 0.60 9.56 5.41
C LEU A 176 0.57 10.35 4.08
N LYS A 177 1.70 10.85 3.57
CA LYS A 177 1.73 11.55 2.29
C LYS A 177 1.86 10.56 1.13
N LEU A 178 1.08 10.78 0.09
CA LEU A 178 1.19 10.07 -1.19
C LEU A 178 2.25 10.71 -2.11
N SER A 179 3.38 11.18 -1.57
CA SER A 179 4.45 11.79 -2.38
C SER A 179 5.35 10.72 -3.00
N ASP A 180 5.66 10.87 -4.30
CA ASP A 180 6.52 9.97 -5.08
C ASP A 180 7.96 9.82 -4.54
N HIS A 181 8.37 10.65 -3.58
CA HIS A 181 9.78 10.82 -3.21
C HIS A 181 10.23 10.07 -1.94
N ASP A 182 9.29 9.60 -1.09
CA ASP A 182 9.59 9.11 0.26
C ASP A 182 9.67 7.57 0.41
N MET A 183 9.50 6.82 -0.68
CA MET A 183 9.57 5.35 -0.67
C MET A 183 10.85 4.79 -1.30
N LYS A 184 11.98 5.51 -1.18
CA LYS A 184 13.26 4.81 -1.18
C LYS A 184 13.33 4.00 0.10
N LEU A 185 12.89 2.74 0.01
CA LEU A 185 13.07 1.72 1.04
C LEU A 185 14.54 1.75 1.47
N GLY A 186 14.79 2.32 2.66
CA GLY A 186 16.04 2.18 3.38
C GLY A 186 16.01 0.90 4.21
#